data_AF-A0A0N0MU00-F1
#
_entry.id   AF-A0A0N0MU00-F1
#
_cell.length_a   1.000
_cell.length_b   1.000
_cell.length_c   1.000
_cell.angle_alpha   90.00
_cell.angle_beta   90.00
_cell.angle_gamma   90.00
#
_symmetry.space_group_name_H-M   'P 1'
#
loop_
_entity.id
_entity.type
_entity.pdbx_description
1 polymer ?
#
loop_
_entity_poly.entity_id
_entity_poly.type
_entity_poly.pdbx_seq_one_letter_code
_entity_poly.pdbx_strand_id
1 'polypeptide(L)'
;MSGQSPRSGPPPAMTAQEVDETLSALARASASLLQECAVAQRRMEELEALSEAEIGQRAGKHGSSCDAESELLSVRLKLAVDSAKGHRDAAREFVCWWTDAALSAWKSAARGTPLPHARMRAAAPNTLLDEAELAVLPRADEHTRKLVELGVFLGAPPPVPAQGHAEDTAALTTDLAARSGLRIRRGETGEAEVVDDDDPEGRRRRLWGDFWLEHQIPALPEPDELDLLLARTPTEVAERLRDATKTVLQAAMAGLRIAEIEDTEGPWAPAQIAEYERSWDQLSRLTGFLADYARTITDGLPEIRAAQETD
;
A
#
# COMPACT_ATOMS: atom_id res chain seq x y z
N MET A 1 -13.24 6.61 -46.34
CA MET A 1 -13.32 7.71 -45.37
C MET A 1 -12.29 7.40 -44.29
N SER A 2 -11.11 8.01 -44.39
CA SER A 2 -10.01 7.78 -43.44
C SER A 2 -10.26 8.64 -42.20
N GLY A 3 -10.64 8.00 -41.10
CA GLY A 3 -10.69 8.64 -39.79
C GLY A 3 -9.28 8.85 -39.29
N GLN A 4 -8.78 10.08 -39.37
CA GLN A 4 -7.62 10.52 -38.62
C GLN A 4 -7.96 10.40 -37.13
N SER A 5 -7.37 9.41 -36.45
CA SER A 5 -7.31 9.43 -35.00
C SER A 5 -6.52 10.68 -34.59
N PRO A 6 -7.02 11.52 -33.67
CA PRO A 6 -6.29 12.69 -33.22
C PRO A 6 -4.97 12.21 -32.60
N ARG A 7 -3.86 12.79 -33.06
CA ARG A 7 -2.56 12.64 -32.40
C ARG A 7 -2.72 13.12 -30.96
N SER A 8 -2.83 12.19 -30.02
CA SER A 8 -2.82 12.44 -28.59
C SER A 8 -1.48 13.07 -28.25
N GLY A 9 -1.49 14.38 -27.99
CA GLY A 9 -0.37 15.02 -27.29
C GLY A 9 -0.20 14.38 -25.91
N PRO A 10 0.96 14.53 -25.27
CA PRO A 10 1.13 14.08 -23.89
C PRO A 10 0.01 14.68 -23.02
N PRO A 11 -0.58 13.90 -22.10
CA PRO A 11 -1.63 14.39 -21.24
C PRO A 11 -1.14 15.64 -20.49
N PRO A 12 -2.02 16.65 -20.28
CA PRO A 12 -1.63 17.88 -19.64
C PRO A 12 -1.04 17.61 -18.25
N ALA A 13 0.00 18.37 -17.90
CA ALA A 13 0.55 18.37 -16.55
C ALA A 13 -0.38 19.11 -15.59
N MET A 14 -0.41 18.67 -14.34
CA MET A 14 -1.11 19.38 -13.27
C MET A 14 -0.42 20.71 -12.95
N THR A 15 -1.22 21.74 -12.73
CA THR A 15 -0.76 22.99 -12.13
C THR A 15 -0.49 22.81 -10.64
N ALA A 16 0.32 23.70 -10.04
CA ALA A 16 0.61 23.67 -8.61
C ALA A 16 -0.68 23.76 -7.76
N GLN A 17 -1.64 24.60 -8.18
CA GLN A 17 -2.94 24.74 -7.53
C GLN A 17 -3.74 23.45 -7.58
N GLU A 18 -3.82 22.78 -8.73
CA GLU A 18 -4.54 21.49 -8.85
C GLU A 18 -3.92 20.40 -7.98
N VAL A 19 -2.59 20.38 -7.86
CA VAL A 19 -1.89 19.46 -6.94
C VAL A 19 -2.31 19.75 -5.49
N ASP A 20 -2.29 21.01 -5.06
CA ASP A 20 -2.60 21.39 -3.68
C ASP A 20 -4.07 21.12 -3.33
N GLU A 21 -4.99 21.42 -4.26
CA GLU A 21 -6.42 21.11 -4.11
C GLU A 21 -6.66 19.61 -4.00
N THR A 22 -5.96 18.81 -4.83
CA THR A 22 -6.06 17.34 -4.80
C THR A 22 -5.53 16.78 -3.49
N LEU A 23 -4.33 17.17 -3.06
CA LEU A 23 -3.74 16.70 -1.80
C LEU A 23 -4.56 17.14 -0.59
N SER A 24 -5.10 18.36 -0.61
CA SER A 24 -6.01 18.84 0.44
C SER A 24 -7.31 18.04 0.49
N ALA A 25 -7.86 17.64 -0.67
CA ALA A 25 -9.04 16.77 -0.74
C ALA A 25 -8.74 15.37 -0.19
N LEU A 26 -7.58 14.80 -0.54
CA LEU A 26 -7.11 13.52 0.00
C LEU A 26 -6.90 13.58 1.51
N ALA A 27 -6.35 14.68 2.04
CA ALA A 27 -6.16 14.89 3.47
C ALA A 27 -7.50 14.88 4.22
N ARG A 28 -8.53 15.57 3.68
CA ARG A 28 -9.88 15.60 4.27
C ARG A 28 -10.57 14.24 4.21
N ALA A 29 -10.50 13.56 3.06
CA ALA A 29 -11.07 12.23 2.90
C ALA A 29 -10.41 11.20 3.82
N SER A 30 -9.08 11.23 3.94
CA SER A 30 -8.32 10.38 4.86
C SER A 30 -8.71 10.63 6.32
N ALA A 31 -8.90 11.90 6.71
CA ALA A 31 -9.36 12.23 8.06
C ALA A 31 -10.76 11.65 8.37
N SER A 32 -11.68 11.69 7.39
CA SER A 32 -13.01 11.07 7.53
C SER A 32 -12.91 9.56 7.71
N LEU A 33 -12.12 8.87 6.85
CA LEU A 33 -11.96 7.42 6.92
C LEU A 33 -11.28 6.96 8.23
N LEU A 34 -10.28 7.71 8.72
CA LEU A 34 -9.63 7.43 10.00
C LEU A 34 -10.60 7.60 11.18
N GLN A 35 -11.49 8.60 11.11
CA GLN A 35 -12.54 8.78 12.11
C GLN A 35 -13.55 7.62 12.09
N GLU A 36 -13.98 7.19 10.91
CA GLU A 36 -14.86 6.03 10.74
C GLU A 36 -14.22 4.74 11.26
N CYS A 37 -12.92 4.54 10.97
CA CYS A 37 -12.14 3.43 11.51
C CYS A 37 -12.11 3.46 13.05
N ALA A 38 -11.88 4.63 13.67
CA ALA A 38 -11.87 4.76 15.12
C ALA A 38 -13.27 4.53 15.76
N VAL A 39 -14.36 4.83 15.04
CA VAL A 39 -15.72 4.50 15.49
C VAL A 39 -15.97 2.99 15.41
N ALA A 40 -15.59 2.35 14.30
CA ALA A 40 -15.75 0.90 14.12
C ALA A 40 -14.92 0.11 15.16
N GLN A 41 -13.68 0.53 15.41
CA GLN A 41 -12.79 -0.06 16.41
C GLN A 41 -13.38 0.01 17.82
N ARG A 42 -13.86 1.18 18.26
CA ARG A 42 -14.50 1.33 19.58
C ARG A 42 -15.71 0.42 19.74
N ARG A 43 -16.53 0.29 18.69
CA ARG A 43 -17.69 -0.60 18.71
C ARG A 43 -17.28 -2.08 18.84
N MET A 44 -16.19 -2.48 18.18
CA MET A 44 -15.64 -3.83 18.31
C MET A 44 -15.17 -4.08 19.76
N GLU A 45 -14.39 -3.16 20.33
CA GLU A 45 -13.89 -3.24 21.71
C GLU A 45 -15.02 -3.30 22.75
N GLU A 46 -16.08 -2.50 22.57
CA GLU A 46 -17.28 -2.54 23.42
C GLU A 46 -17.95 -3.92 23.41
N LEU A 47 -18.11 -4.53 22.22
CA LEU A 47 -18.74 -5.84 22.08
C LEU A 47 -17.84 -6.98 22.57
N GLU A 48 -16.52 -6.84 22.42
CA GLU A 48 -15.53 -7.77 22.93
C GLU A 48 -15.56 -7.79 24.46
N ALA A 49 -15.53 -6.63 25.11
CA ALA A 49 -15.65 -6.51 26.56
C ALA A 49 -16.96 -7.12 27.11
N LEU A 50 -18.08 -6.93 26.39
CA LEU A 50 -19.36 -7.56 26.74
C LEU A 50 -19.29 -9.09 26.61
N SER A 51 -18.66 -9.61 25.54
CA SER A 51 -18.50 -11.05 25.32
C SER A 51 -17.61 -11.69 26.37
N GLU A 52 -16.48 -11.07 26.72
CA GLU A 52 -15.59 -11.53 27.80
C GLU A 52 -16.31 -11.57 29.16
N ALA A 53 -17.08 -10.53 29.48
CA ALA A 53 -17.88 -10.48 30.70
C ALA A 53 -18.91 -11.62 30.76
N GLU A 54 -19.52 -11.98 29.62
CA GLU A 54 -20.47 -13.08 29.53
C GLU A 54 -19.80 -14.45 29.71
N ILE A 55 -18.63 -14.66 29.09
CA ILE A 55 -17.82 -15.88 29.24
C ILE A 55 -17.44 -16.07 30.71
N GLY A 56 -16.99 -15.00 31.39
CA GLY A 56 -16.67 -15.04 32.81
C GLY A 56 -17.85 -15.44 33.69
N GLN A 57 -19.06 -14.96 33.37
CA GLN A 57 -20.29 -15.33 34.09
C GLN A 57 -20.71 -16.79 33.86
N ARG A 58 -20.46 -17.33 32.67
CA ARG A 58 -20.79 -18.72 32.30
C ARG A 58 -19.83 -19.73 32.91
N ALA A 59 -18.55 -19.39 33.06
CA ALA A 59 -17.57 -20.23 33.74
C ALA A 59 -18.01 -20.58 35.19
N GLY A 60 -18.85 -19.75 35.81
CA GLY A 60 -19.46 -20.01 37.12
C GLY A 60 -20.81 -20.73 37.13
N LYS A 61 -21.52 -20.83 35.99
CA LYS A 61 -22.88 -21.40 35.91
C LYS A 61 -22.90 -22.60 34.96
N HIS A 62 -22.84 -23.80 35.53
CA HIS A 62 -23.01 -25.04 34.78
C HIS A 62 -24.48 -25.20 34.40
N GLY A 63 -24.81 -25.22 33.10
CA GLY A 63 -26.01 -25.93 32.62
C GLY A 63 -27.07 -25.21 31.79
N SER A 64 -26.74 -24.18 30.99
CA SER A 64 -27.66 -23.75 29.90
C SER A 64 -27.04 -24.10 28.55
N SER A 65 -27.70 -24.98 27.80
CA SER A 65 -27.15 -25.58 26.57
C SER A 65 -27.38 -24.74 25.31
N CYS A 66 -28.10 -23.62 25.38
CA CYS A 66 -28.23 -22.66 24.29
C CYS A 66 -28.92 -21.38 24.80
N ASP A 67 -28.24 -20.25 24.75
CA ASP A 67 -28.80 -18.94 25.14
C ASP A 67 -28.76 -18.02 23.91
N ALA A 68 -29.94 -17.68 23.41
CA ALA A 68 -30.12 -16.90 22.20
C ALA A 68 -29.50 -15.49 22.30
N GLU A 69 -29.43 -14.91 23.50
CA GLU A 69 -28.84 -13.58 23.70
C GLU A 69 -27.32 -13.60 23.47
N SER A 70 -26.67 -14.68 23.87
CA SER A 70 -25.24 -14.87 23.65
C SER A 70 -24.86 -15.23 22.23
N GLU A 71 -25.68 -16.05 21.58
CA GLU A 71 -25.52 -16.32 20.15
C GLU A 71 -25.66 -15.00 19.36
N LEU A 72 -26.61 -14.14 19.73
CA LEU A 72 -26.76 -12.81 19.14
C LEU A 72 -25.56 -11.91 19.43
N LEU A 73 -25.01 -11.93 20.66
CA LEU A 73 -23.79 -11.18 21.01
C LEU A 73 -22.59 -11.64 20.18
N SER A 74 -22.41 -12.95 20.03
CA SER A 74 -21.34 -13.55 19.21
C SER A 74 -21.47 -13.14 17.74
N VAL A 75 -22.68 -13.16 17.17
CA VAL A 75 -22.93 -12.68 15.81
C VAL A 75 -22.62 -11.18 15.68
N ARG A 76 -23.03 -10.36 16.65
CA ARG A 76 -22.74 -8.91 16.64
C ARG A 76 -21.26 -8.61 16.74
N LEU A 77 -20.54 -9.32 17.60
CA LEU A 77 -19.09 -9.20 17.75
C LEU A 77 -18.40 -9.55 16.42
N LYS A 78 -18.77 -10.68 15.80
CA LYS A 78 -18.24 -11.06 14.49
C LYS A 78 -18.44 -9.96 13.44
N LEU A 79 -19.65 -9.42 13.32
CA LEU A 79 -19.94 -8.33 12.39
C LEU A 79 -19.13 -7.05 12.70
N ALA A 80 -18.89 -6.76 13.99
CA ALA A 80 -18.09 -5.62 14.38
C ALA A 80 -16.60 -5.82 14.07
N VAL A 81 -16.06 -7.02 14.28
CA VAL A 81 -14.69 -7.40 13.90
C VAL A 81 -14.51 -7.27 12.38
N ASP A 82 -15.43 -7.85 11.59
CA ASP A 82 -15.40 -7.77 10.13
C ASP A 82 -15.48 -6.31 9.64
N SER A 83 -16.33 -5.49 10.28
CA SER A 83 -16.47 -4.06 9.96
C SER A 83 -15.23 -3.25 10.33
N ALA A 84 -14.67 -3.46 11.52
CA ALA A 84 -13.45 -2.78 11.98
C ALA A 84 -12.27 -3.12 11.07
N LYS A 85 -12.11 -4.40 10.71
CA LYS A 85 -11.11 -4.85 9.73
C LYS A 85 -11.31 -4.18 8.38
N GLY A 86 -12.53 -4.18 7.84
CA GLY A 86 -12.84 -3.54 6.57
C GLY A 86 -12.52 -2.04 6.55
N HIS A 87 -12.89 -1.30 7.60
CA HIS A 87 -12.54 0.12 7.72
C HIS A 87 -11.04 0.35 7.85
N ARG A 88 -10.33 -0.48 8.61
CA ARG A 88 -8.88 -0.38 8.78
C ARG A 88 -8.15 -0.62 7.46
N ASP A 89 -8.52 -1.66 6.73
CA ASP A 89 -7.88 -2.03 5.47
C ASP A 89 -8.16 -0.94 4.40
N ALA A 90 -9.41 -0.45 4.33
CA ALA A 90 -9.77 0.66 3.43
C ALA A 90 -9.06 1.99 3.80
N ALA A 91 -8.97 2.32 5.08
CA ALA A 91 -8.26 3.52 5.53
C ALA A 91 -6.76 3.42 5.22
N ARG A 92 -6.16 2.24 5.42
CA ARG A 92 -4.75 1.99 5.07
C ARG A 92 -4.51 2.17 3.59
N GLU A 93 -5.30 1.51 2.74
CA GLU A 93 -5.17 1.59 1.29
C GLU A 93 -5.31 3.04 0.79
N PHE A 94 -6.28 3.78 1.32
CA PHE A 94 -6.50 5.19 0.96
C PHE A 94 -5.36 6.11 1.42
N VAL A 95 -4.87 5.94 2.66
CA VAL A 95 -3.75 6.71 3.19
C VAL A 95 -2.45 6.39 2.44
N CYS A 96 -2.23 5.14 2.03
CA CYS A 96 -1.10 4.76 1.19
C CYS A 96 -1.15 5.47 -0.17
N TRP A 97 -2.33 5.56 -0.81
CA TRP A 97 -2.51 6.38 -2.01
C TRP A 97 -2.21 7.86 -1.76
N TRP A 98 -2.74 8.45 -0.68
CA TRP A 98 -2.44 9.85 -0.36
C TRP A 98 -0.95 10.09 -0.11
N THR A 99 -0.29 9.18 0.60
CA THR A 99 1.15 9.26 0.87
C THR A 99 1.96 9.22 -0.43
N ASP A 100 1.62 8.31 -1.34
CA ASP A 100 2.25 8.20 -2.66
C ASP A 100 2.03 9.46 -3.53
N ALA A 101 0.81 9.99 -3.52
CA ALA A 101 0.46 11.24 -4.19
C ALA A 101 1.27 12.43 -3.65
N ALA A 102 1.36 12.54 -2.31
CA ALA A 102 2.13 13.58 -1.64
C ALA A 102 3.63 13.46 -1.95
N LEU A 103 4.19 12.25 -1.87
CA LEU A 103 5.58 11.97 -2.25
C LEU A 103 5.87 12.34 -3.71
N SER A 104 4.98 12.00 -4.62
CA SER A 104 5.12 12.34 -6.04
C SER A 104 5.11 13.84 -6.27
N ALA A 105 4.23 14.56 -5.56
CA ALA A 105 4.17 16.02 -5.59
C ALA A 105 5.43 16.66 -5.00
N TRP A 106 5.98 16.12 -3.90
CA TRP A 106 7.23 16.57 -3.32
C TRP A 106 8.40 16.36 -4.28
N LYS A 107 8.55 15.17 -4.85
CA LYS A 107 9.58 14.86 -5.86
C LYS A 107 9.48 15.80 -7.07
N SER A 108 8.25 16.04 -7.53
CA SER A 108 7.95 16.96 -8.63
C SER A 108 8.38 18.40 -8.30
N ALA A 109 7.98 18.91 -7.13
CA ALA A 109 8.34 20.24 -6.66
C ALA A 109 9.86 20.40 -6.49
N ALA A 110 10.51 19.47 -5.79
CA ALA A 110 11.94 19.50 -5.54
C ALA A 110 12.79 19.39 -6.83
N ARG A 111 12.29 18.73 -7.88
CA ARG A 111 13.00 18.59 -9.16
C ARG A 111 12.61 19.64 -10.20
N GLY A 112 11.61 20.48 -9.92
CA GLY A 112 11.04 21.41 -10.91
C GLY A 112 10.39 20.71 -12.10
N THR A 113 10.00 19.44 -11.96
CA THR A 113 9.39 18.66 -13.04
C THR A 113 7.88 18.64 -12.88
N PRO A 114 7.08 18.89 -13.94
CA PRO A 114 5.62 18.84 -13.84
C PRO A 114 5.11 17.45 -13.45
N LEU A 115 4.05 17.40 -12.63
CA LEU A 115 3.40 16.15 -12.22
C LEU A 115 2.25 15.81 -13.19
N PRO A 116 2.27 14.65 -13.88
CA PRO A 116 1.16 14.24 -14.74
C PRO A 116 -0.09 13.86 -13.94
N HIS A 117 -1.29 14.17 -14.44
CA HIS A 117 -2.56 13.72 -13.83
C HIS A 117 -2.62 12.20 -13.65
N ALA A 118 -2.15 11.45 -14.65
CA ALA A 118 -2.11 10.00 -14.60
C ALA A 118 -1.32 9.49 -13.38
N ARG A 119 -0.19 10.11 -13.04
CA ARG A 119 0.62 9.70 -11.89
C ARG A 119 -0.10 9.93 -10.55
N MET A 120 -0.83 11.03 -10.42
CA MET A 120 -1.62 11.35 -9.23
C MET A 120 -2.77 10.36 -9.01
N ARG A 121 -3.37 9.88 -10.10
CA ARG A 121 -4.53 8.98 -10.11
C ARG A 121 -4.15 7.50 -10.05
N ALA A 122 -2.96 7.12 -10.50
CA ALA A 122 -2.62 5.73 -10.80
C ALA A 122 -2.65 4.78 -9.60
N ALA A 123 -2.29 5.28 -8.42
CA ALA A 123 -2.24 4.47 -7.22
C ALA A 123 -3.60 4.40 -6.48
N ALA A 124 -4.62 5.11 -6.99
CA ALA A 124 -5.96 5.08 -6.46
C ALA A 124 -6.63 3.72 -6.74
N PRO A 125 -7.20 3.04 -5.72
CA PRO A 125 -7.69 1.66 -5.85
C PRO A 125 -8.76 1.43 -6.90
N ASN A 126 -9.67 2.38 -7.04
CA ASN A 126 -10.86 2.23 -7.86
C ASN A 126 -10.85 3.14 -9.09
N THR A 127 -9.70 3.73 -9.40
CA THR A 127 -9.61 4.64 -10.55
C THR A 127 -9.37 3.86 -11.83
N LEU A 128 -10.21 4.14 -12.84
CA LEU A 128 -10.00 3.67 -14.20
C LEU A 128 -9.11 4.67 -14.93
N LEU A 129 -8.06 4.17 -15.57
CA LEU A 129 -7.17 4.91 -16.46
C LEU A 129 -7.31 4.35 -17.87
N ASP A 130 -7.30 5.24 -18.87
CA ASP A 130 -7.24 4.81 -20.27
C ASP A 130 -5.82 4.39 -20.70
N GLU A 131 -5.69 3.81 -21.90
CA GLU A 131 -4.40 3.33 -22.42
C GLU A 131 -3.35 4.45 -22.53
N ALA A 132 -3.77 5.69 -22.83
CA ALA A 132 -2.86 6.82 -22.96
C ALA A 132 -2.35 7.29 -21.59
N GLU A 133 -3.21 7.28 -20.56
CA GLU A 133 -2.86 7.56 -19.18
C GLU A 133 -1.93 6.48 -18.61
N LEU A 134 -2.21 5.20 -18.89
CA LEU A 134 -1.36 4.08 -18.48
C LEU A 134 0.04 4.15 -19.10
N ALA A 135 0.15 4.59 -20.36
CA ALA A 135 1.42 4.70 -21.06
C ALA A 135 2.40 5.73 -20.43
N VAL A 136 1.91 6.65 -19.60
CA VAL A 136 2.72 7.65 -18.90
C VAL A 136 3.28 7.13 -17.57
N LEU A 137 2.75 6.02 -17.06
CA LEU A 137 3.23 5.42 -15.82
C LEU A 137 4.58 4.72 -16.01
N PRO A 138 5.41 4.65 -14.95
CA PRO A 138 6.60 3.83 -14.97
C PRO A 138 6.26 2.39 -15.36
N ARG A 139 6.98 1.87 -16.35
CA ARG A 139 6.91 0.46 -16.70
C ARG A 139 7.60 -0.37 -15.62
N ALA A 140 7.27 -1.67 -15.56
CA ALA A 140 8.06 -2.60 -14.77
C ALA A 140 9.54 -2.53 -15.20
N ASP A 141 10.43 -2.74 -14.23
CA ASP A 141 11.87 -2.77 -14.44
C ASP A 141 12.24 -3.76 -15.56
N GLU A 142 13.15 -3.33 -16.44
CA GLU A 142 13.49 -4.07 -17.66
C GLU A 142 14.26 -5.36 -17.35
N HIS A 143 15.04 -5.38 -16.28
CA HIS A 143 15.71 -6.61 -15.84
C HIS A 143 14.67 -7.63 -15.35
N THR A 144 13.71 -7.18 -14.56
CA THR A 144 12.59 -8.00 -14.07
C THR A 144 11.73 -8.53 -15.20
N ARG A 145 11.39 -7.70 -16.19
CA ARG A 145 10.68 -8.15 -17.41
C ARG A 145 11.43 -9.27 -18.12
N LYS A 146 12.74 -9.12 -18.34
CA LYS A 146 13.57 -10.14 -18.99
C LYS A 146 13.65 -11.44 -18.19
N LEU A 147 13.66 -11.37 -16.86
CA LEU A 147 13.61 -12.56 -16.01
C LEU A 147 12.28 -13.29 -16.16
N VAL A 148 11.15 -12.57 -16.19
CA VAL A 148 9.83 -13.16 -16.42
C VAL A 148 9.76 -13.77 -17.83
N GLU A 149 10.22 -13.07 -18.86
CA GLU A 149 10.27 -13.58 -20.24
C GLU A 149 11.09 -14.87 -20.34
N LEU A 150 12.25 -14.92 -19.68
CA LEU A 150 13.08 -16.13 -19.59
C LEU A 150 12.36 -17.25 -18.84
N GLY A 151 11.71 -16.96 -17.72
CA GLY A 151 10.92 -17.92 -16.96
C GLY A 151 9.77 -18.51 -17.77
N VAL A 152 9.08 -17.69 -18.57
CA VAL A 152 8.03 -18.10 -19.50
C VAL A 152 8.60 -19.03 -20.58
N PHE A 153 9.76 -18.67 -21.15
CA PHE A 153 10.44 -19.48 -22.14
C PHE A 153 10.87 -20.86 -21.59
N LEU A 154 11.41 -20.90 -20.37
CA LEU A 154 11.87 -22.12 -19.71
C LEU A 154 10.73 -22.97 -19.12
N GLY A 155 9.60 -22.35 -18.76
CA GLY A 155 8.41 -23.00 -18.21
C GLY A 155 7.47 -23.60 -19.26
N ALA A 156 7.77 -23.45 -20.56
CA ALA A 156 7.06 -24.17 -21.62
C ALA A 156 7.19 -25.68 -21.41
N PRO A 157 6.09 -26.46 -21.43
CA PRO A 157 6.16 -27.87 -21.10
C PRO A 157 7.14 -28.59 -22.06
N PRO A 158 8.13 -29.34 -21.55
CA PRO A 158 8.94 -30.20 -22.40
C PRO A 158 8.04 -31.25 -23.06
N PRO A 159 8.39 -31.76 -24.26
CA PRO A 159 7.60 -32.76 -24.97
C PRO A 159 7.47 -34.13 -24.25
N VAL A 160 8.02 -34.28 -23.05
CA VAL A 160 8.00 -35.52 -22.25
C VAL A 160 7.76 -35.16 -20.78
N PRO A 161 6.86 -35.87 -20.07
CA PRO A 161 6.58 -35.58 -18.66
C PRO A 161 7.76 -36.04 -17.80
N ALA A 162 8.60 -35.11 -17.37
CA ALA A 162 9.60 -35.38 -16.34
C ALA A 162 8.92 -35.35 -14.97
N GLN A 163 8.75 -36.52 -14.36
CA GLN A 163 8.37 -36.64 -12.95
C GLN A 163 9.56 -36.22 -12.08
N GLY A 164 9.36 -35.19 -11.25
CA GLY A 164 10.22 -34.93 -10.09
C GLY A 164 10.59 -33.46 -9.89
N HIS A 165 10.11 -32.90 -8.78
CA HIS A 165 10.74 -31.84 -7.96
C HIS A 165 11.38 -30.62 -8.65
N ALA A 166 10.97 -30.24 -9.85
CA ALA A 166 11.06 -28.84 -10.25
C ALA A 166 9.99 -28.12 -9.43
N GLU A 167 10.40 -27.31 -8.44
CA GLU A 167 9.55 -26.19 -8.01
C GLU A 167 9.02 -25.56 -9.29
N ASP A 168 7.69 -25.53 -9.44
CA ASP A 168 7.03 -25.28 -10.71
C ASP A 168 7.52 -23.93 -11.25
N THR A 169 8.47 -23.96 -12.19
CA THR A 169 9.10 -22.76 -12.74
C THR A 169 8.03 -21.84 -13.34
N ALA A 170 6.93 -22.40 -13.84
CA ALA A 170 5.79 -21.63 -14.31
C ALA A 170 5.06 -20.92 -13.16
N ALA A 171 4.90 -21.57 -11.99
CA ALA A 171 4.35 -20.94 -10.80
C ALA A 171 5.25 -19.82 -10.27
N LEU A 172 6.57 -20.06 -10.15
CA LEU A 172 7.54 -19.03 -9.73
C LEU A 172 7.58 -17.85 -10.71
N THR A 173 7.51 -18.12 -12.02
CA THR A 173 7.46 -17.07 -13.04
C THR A 173 6.16 -16.28 -12.97
N THR A 174 5.03 -16.95 -12.74
CA THR A 174 3.73 -16.30 -12.59
C THR A 174 3.69 -15.44 -11.33
N ASP A 175 4.26 -15.93 -10.22
CA ASP A 175 4.42 -15.16 -8.98
C ASP A 175 5.30 -13.92 -9.22
N LEU A 176 6.49 -14.09 -9.80
CA LEU A 176 7.39 -12.97 -10.12
C LEU A 176 6.70 -11.94 -11.03
N ALA A 177 5.97 -12.38 -12.06
CA ALA A 177 5.20 -11.50 -12.92
C ALA A 177 4.16 -10.71 -12.11
N ALA A 178 3.33 -11.40 -11.33
CA ALA A 178 2.30 -10.78 -10.52
C ALA A 178 2.87 -9.79 -9.49
N ARG A 179 3.99 -10.13 -8.84
CA ARG A 179 4.70 -9.26 -7.88
C ARG A 179 5.25 -7.99 -8.53
N SER A 180 5.63 -8.09 -9.79
CA SER A 180 6.18 -6.98 -10.58
C SER A 180 5.10 -6.15 -11.28
N GLY A 181 3.82 -6.46 -11.06
CA GLY A 181 2.69 -5.88 -11.79
C GLY A 181 2.75 -6.12 -13.29
N LEU A 182 3.24 -7.31 -13.66
CA LEU A 182 3.25 -7.86 -15.01
C LEU A 182 2.21 -8.98 -15.10
N ARG A 183 1.69 -9.20 -16.30
CA ARG A 183 0.76 -10.29 -16.63
C ARG A 183 1.30 -11.07 -17.83
N ILE A 184 1.21 -12.39 -17.75
CA ILE A 184 1.54 -13.27 -18.87
C ILE A 184 0.25 -13.54 -19.66
N ARG A 185 0.22 -13.16 -20.93
CA ARG A 185 -0.91 -13.39 -21.84
C ARG A 185 -0.46 -14.25 -23.01
N ARG A 186 -1.37 -14.98 -23.65
CA ARG A 186 -1.09 -15.59 -24.95
C ARG A 186 -1.44 -14.61 -26.06
N GLY A 187 -0.48 -14.31 -26.92
CA GLY A 187 -0.66 -13.54 -28.14
C GLY A 187 -1.48 -14.30 -29.19
N GLU A 188 -1.78 -13.63 -30.29
CA GLU A 188 -2.60 -14.19 -31.39
C GLU A 188 -1.94 -15.41 -32.07
N THR A 189 -0.62 -15.50 -32.01
CA THR A 189 0.18 -16.63 -32.51
C THR A 189 0.22 -17.82 -31.54
N GLY A 190 -0.37 -17.69 -30.35
CA GLY A 190 -0.30 -18.68 -29.27
C GLY A 190 0.98 -18.59 -28.43
N GLU A 191 1.92 -17.70 -28.77
CA GLU A 191 3.12 -17.43 -27.99
C GLU A 191 2.77 -16.67 -26.70
N ALA A 192 3.53 -16.92 -25.63
CA ALA A 192 3.34 -16.22 -24.38
C ALA A 192 4.06 -14.86 -24.41
N GLU A 193 3.31 -13.79 -24.13
CA GLU A 193 3.74 -12.40 -24.08
C GLU A 193 3.71 -11.91 -22.64
N VAL A 194 4.74 -11.19 -22.21
CA VAL A 194 4.79 -10.50 -20.92
C VAL A 194 4.34 -9.06 -21.15
N VAL A 195 3.22 -8.68 -20.55
CA VAL A 195 2.63 -7.34 -20.67
C VAL A 195 2.49 -6.70 -19.30
N ASP A 196 2.38 -5.38 -19.26
CA ASP A 196 2.09 -4.67 -18.03
C ASP A 196 0.66 -4.99 -17.56
N ASP A 197 0.49 -5.22 -16.26
CA ASP A 197 -0.84 -5.43 -15.69
C ASP A 197 -1.57 -4.09 -15.52
N ASP A 198 -2.74 -3.98 -16.13
CA ASP A 198 -3.60 -2.81 -16.15
C ASP A 198 -4.54 -2.70 -14.95
N ASP A 199 -4.62 -3.73 -14.10
CA ASP A 199 -5.43 -3.73 -12.90
C ASP A 199 -4.85 -2.78 -11.82
N PRO A 200 -5.68 -2.25 -10.90
CA PRO A 200 -5.21 -1.31 -9.88
C PRO A 200 -4.09 -1.84 -8.99
N GLU A 201 -4.11 -3.12 -8.68
CA GLU A 201 -3.13 -3.79 -7.83
C GLU A 201 -1.80 -4.01 -8.57
N GLY A 202 -1.85 -4.41 -9.84
CA GLY A 202 -0.69 -4.48 -10.73
C GLY A 202 -0.04 -3.11 -10.93
N ARG A 203 -0.83 -2.03 -11.03
CA ARG A 203 -0.29 -0.66 -11.05
C ARG A 203 0.39 -0.27 -9.75
N ARG A 204 -0.23 -0.55 -8.60
CA ARG A 204 0.38 -0.29 -7.29
C ARG A 204 1.68 -1.05 -7.12
N ARG A 205 1.73 -2.34 -7.48
CA ARG A 205 2.95 -3.15 -7.42
C ARG A 205 4.08 -2.56 -8.26
N ARG A 206 3.78 -2.05 -9.46
CA ARG A 206 4.78 -1.33 -10.28
C ARG A 206 5.26 -0.02 -9.63
N LEU A 207 4.38 0.71 -8.96
CA LEU A 207 4.69 2.02 -8.39
C LEU A 207 5.34 1.94 -7.00
N TRP A 208 4.89 1.00 -6.18
CA TRP A 208 5.23 0.87 -4.76
C TRP A 208 6.19 -0.30 -4.50
N GLY A 209 6.40 -1.17 -5.49
CA GLY A 209 7.32 -2.30 -5.40
C GLY A 209 6.89 -3.33 -4.36
N ASP A 210 7.87 -4.12 -3.92
CA ASP A 210 7.70 -5.21 -2.95
C ASP A 210 7.26 -4.70 -1.57
N PHE A 211 7.56 -3.45 -1.21
CA PHE A 211 7.10 -2.84 0.05
C PHE A 211 5.58 -2.87 0.22
N TRP A 212 4.82 -2.79 -0.87
CA TRP A 212 3.37 -2.94 -0.80
C TRP A 212 2.96 -4.38 -0.49
N LEU A 213 3.64 -5.37 -1.07
CA LEU A 213 3.35 -6.78 -0.85
C LEU A 213 3.69 -7.21 0.58
N GLU A 214 4.86 -6.80 1.05
CA GLU A 214 5.42 -7.23 2.34
C GLU A 214 4.84 -6.42 3.49
N HIS A 215 4.60 -5.13 3.27
CA HIS A 215 4.28 -4.19 4.34
C HIS A 215 3.04 -3.35 4.07
N GLN A 216 2.36 -3.48 2.94
CA GLN A 216 1.17 -2.68 2.58
C GLN A 216 1.40 -1.17 2.80
N ILE A 217 2.57 -0.68 2.41
CA ILE A 217 2.93 0.74 2.40
C ILE A 217 3.46 1.13 1.01
N PRO A 218 3.35 2.40 0.60
CA PRO A 218 3.99 2.85 -0.63
C PRO A 218 5.51 2.86 -0.47
N ALA A 219 6.22 2.77 -1.60
CA ALA A 219 7.67 2.93 -1.61
C ALA A 219 8.07 4.31 -1.05
N LEU A 220 8.81 4.29 0.05
CA LEU A 220 9.43 5.50 0.59
C LEU A 220 10.69 5.84 -0.22
N PRO A 221 11.13 7.11 -0.23
CA PRO A 221 12.39 7.48 -0.85
C PRO A 221 13.56 6.71 -0.23
N GLU A 222 14.46 6.22 -1.07
CA GLU A 222 15.74 5.65 -0.62
C GLU A 222 16.55 6.70 0.15
N PRO A 223 17.47 6.31 1.05
CA PRO A 223 18.23 7.26 1.89
C PRO A 223 18.90 8.39 1.08
N ASP A 224 19.57 8.05 -0.02
CA ASP A 224 20.23 9.03 -0.89
C ASP A 224 19.22 9.95 -1.60
N GLU A 225 18.07 9.41 -2.00
CA GLU A 225 16.99 10.20 -2.60
C GLU A 225 16.35 11.14 -1.57
N LEU A 226 16.15 10.65 -0.34
CA LEU A 226 15.61 11.42 0.78
C LEU A 226 16.53 12.59 1.11
N ASP A 227 17.84 12.37 1.21
CA ASP A 227 18.81 13.43 1.49
C ASP A 227 18.80 14.51 0.40
N LEU A 228 18.70 14.11 -0.88
CA LEU A 228 18.56 15.04 -2.00
C LEU A 228 17.26 15.86 -1.93
N LEU A 229 16.14 15.22 -1.56
CA LEU A 229 14.85 15.90 -1.41
C LEU A 229 14.85 16.86 -0.23
N LEU A 230 15.42 16.46 0.91
CA LEU A 230 15.52 17.29 2.11
C LEU A 230 16.47 18.46 1.90
N ALA A 231 17.56 18.31 1.14
CA ALA A 231 18.47 19.40 0.80
C ALA A 231 17.79 20.53 0.00
N ARG A 232 16.70 20.23 -0.70
CA ARG A 232 15.88 21.19 -1.48
C ARG A 232 14.63 21.67 -0.75
N THR A 233 14.52 21.34 0.53
CA THR A 233 13.36 21.64 1.37
C THR A 233 13.78 22.65 2.45
N PRO A 234 12.95 23.66 2.76
CA PRO A 234 13.22 24.58 3.88
C PRO A 234 13.52 23.83 5.17
N THR A 235 14.49 24.30 5.95
CA THR A 235 15.03 23.57 7.11
C THR A 235 13.96 23.07 8.09
N GLU A 236 12.99 23.92 8.44
CA GLU A 236 11.90 23.55 9.36
C GLU A 236 10.98 22.46 8.80
N VAL A 237 10.69 22.49 7.49
CA VAL A 237 9.91 21.45 6.82
C VAL A 237 10.74 20.17 6.71
N ALA A 238 12.03 20.28 6.41
CA ALA A 238 12.94 19.15 6.28
C ALA A 238 13.12 18.39 7.60
N GLU A 239 13.20 19.10 8.74
CA GLU A 239 13.23 18.48 10.07
C GLU A 239 11.95 17.71 10.38
N ARG A 240 10.78 18.33 10.16
CA ARG A 240 9.48 17.65 10.34
C ARG A 240 9.35 16.41 9.46
N LEU A 241 9.76 16.50 8.20
CA LEU A 241 9.75 15.36 7.28
C LEU A 241 10.69 14.26 7.74
N ARG A 242 11.90 14.59 8.21
CA ARG A 242 12.85 13.59 8.73
C ARG A 242 12.28 12.83 9.93
N ASP A 243 11.65 13.53 10.87
CA ASP A 243 11.02 12.91 12.03
C ASP A 243 9.83 12.03 11.65
N ALA A 244 8.99 12.51 10.72
CA ALA A 244 7.86 11.74 10.22
C ALA A 244 8.32 10.48 9.45
N THR A 245 9.32 10.59 8.56
CA THR A 245 9.92 9.44 7.87
C THR A 245 10.49 8.42 8.85
N LYS A 246 11.23 8.87 9.87
CA LYS A 246 11.77 7.99 10.91
C LYS A 246 10.67 7.22 11.64
N THR A 247 9.57 7.88 11.96
CA THR A 247 8.43 7.27 12.66
C THR A 247 7.77 6.19 11.79
N VAL A 248 7.56 6.45 10.50
CA VAL A 248 7.02 5.45 9.55
C VAL A 248 7.97 4.26 9.42
N LEU A 249 9.28 4.51 9.26
CA LEU A 249 10.29 3.44 9.16
C LEU A 249 10.33 2.56 10.40
N GLN A 250 10.27 3.15 11.60
CA GLN A 250 10.23 2.39 12.85
C GLN A 250 9.00 1.48 12.93
N ALA A 251 7.83 1.97 12.53
CA ALA A 251 6.61 1.16 12.51
C ALA A 251 6.63 0.06 11.44
N ALA A 252 7.26 0.30 10.28
CA ALA A 252 7.48 -0.73 9.27
C ALA A 252 8.46 -1.82 9.75
N MET A 253 9.57 -1.41 10.38
CA MET A 253 10.54 -2.34 10.99
C MET A 253 9.92 -3.17 12.12
N ALA A 254 8.96 -2.62 12.86
CA ALA A 254 8.21 -3.40 13.84
C ALA A 254 7.43 -4.56 13.20
N GLY A 255 6.91 -4.38 11.97
CA GLY A 255 6.28 -5.46 11.20
C GLY A 255 7.25 -6.57 10.82
N LEU A 256 8.47 -6.22 10.39
CA LEU A 256 9.54 -7.20 10.16
C LEU A 256 9.87 -7.96 11.43
N ARG A 257 9.96 -7.26 12.57
CA ARG A 257 10.28 -7.89 13.85
C ARG A 257 9.20 -8.87 14.32
N ILE A 258 7.93 -8.56 14.06
CA ILE A 258 6.80 -9.46 14.33
C ILE A 258 6.97 -10.76 13.53
N ALA A 259 7.25 -10.66 12.22
CA ALA A 259 7.46 -11.84 11.38
C ALA A 259 8.63 -12.71 11.88
N GLU A 260 9.76 -12.10 12.27
CA GLU A 260 10.90 -12.83 12.85
C GLU A 260 10.55 -13.57 14.14
N ILE A 261 9.71 -12.98 15.00
CA ILE A 261 9.26 -13.62 16.25
C ILE A 261 8.29 -14.75 15.94
N GLU A 262 7.38 -14.56 14.97
CA GLU A 262 6.42 -15.58 14.52
C GLU A 262 7.09 -16.79 13.88
N ASP A 263 8.21 -16.58 13.18
CA ASP A 263 9.03 -17.66 12.60
C ASP A 263 9.85 -18.44 13.63
N THR A 264 9.89 -17.99 14.90
CA THR A 264 10.65 -18.69 15.94
C THR A 264 9.95 -19.99 16.37
N GLU A 265 10.62 -21.12 16.19
CA GLU A 265 10.11 -22.42 16.63
C GLU A 265 10.06 -22.55 18.17
N GLY A 266 8.96 -23.12 18.68
CA GLY A 266 8.77 -23.43 20.10
C GLY A 266 8.02 -22.35 20.88
N PRO A 267 7.84 -22.54 22.20
CA PRO A 267 7.12 -21.59 23.04
C PRO A 267 7.92 -20.29 23.21
N TRP A 268 7.26 -19.15 23.03
CA TRP A 268 7.89 -17.84 23.18
C TRP A 268 8.27 -17.55 24.63
N ALA A 269 9.47 -17.03 24.82
CA ALA A 269 9.93 -16.51 26.10
C ALA A 269 9.15 -15.23 26.47
N PRO A 270 9.01 -14.88 27.78
CA PRO A 270 8.32 -13.66 28.20
C PRO A 270 8.86 -12.37 27.56
N ALA A 271 10.17 -12.30 27.29
CA ALA A 271 10.77 -11.16 26.61
C ALA A 271 10.30 -11.03 25.14
N GLN A 272 10.10 -12.16 24.45
CA GLN A 272 9.59 -12.18 23.08
C GLN A 272 8.12 -11.76 23.03
N ILE A 273 7.30 -12.17 24.01
CA ILE A 273 5.91 -11.74 24.14
C ILE A 273 5.85 -10.22 24.32
N ALA A 274 6.63 -9.66 25.26
CA ALA A 274 6.66 -8.22 25.49
C ALA A 274 7.20 -7.42 24.30
N GLU A 275 8.13 -8.00 23.52
CA GLU A 275 8.62 -7.41 22.29
C GLU A 275 7.57 -7.45 21.17
N TYR A 276 6.85 -8.56 21.03
CA TYR A 276 5.75 -8.74 20.09
C TYR A 276 4.64 -7.71 20.34
N GLU A 277 4.18 -7.59 21.59
CA GLU A 277 3.14 -6.62 21.97
C GLU A 277 3.57 -5.19 21.64
N ARG A 278 4.81 -4.82 21.98
CA ARG A 278 5.34 -3.48 21.65
C ARG A 278 5.42 -3.25 20.14
N SER A 279 5.87 -4.24 19.39
CA SER A 279 6.01 -4.14 17.93
C SER A 279 4.63 -4.06 17.26
N TRP A 280 3.66 -4.82 17.76
CA TRP A 280 2.27 -4.77 17.32
C TRP A 280 1.64 -3.41 17.57
N ASP A 281 1.87 -2.83 18.76
CA ASP A 281 1.43 -1.46 19.08
C ASP A 281 2.01 -0.41 18.14
N GLN A 282 3.26 -0.57 17.70
CA GLN A 282 3.88 0.32 16.71
C GLN A 282 3.29 0.11 15.32
N LEU A 283 3.15 -1.14 14.87
CA LEU A 283 2.60 -1.49 13.56
C LEU A 283 1.13 -1.07 13.43
N SER A 284 0.33 -1.22 14.49
CA SER A 284 -1.10 -0.82 14.48
C SER A 284 -1.30 0.68 14.27
N ARG A 285 -0.30 1.50 14.61
CA ARG A 285 -0.29 2.97 14.42
C ARG A 285 0.26 3.42 13.08
N LEU A 286 0.79 2.49 12.26
CA LEU A 286 1.43 2.80 10.98
C LEU A 286 0.53 3.62 10.04
N THR A 287 -0.76 3.30 9.95
CA THR A 287 -1.69 4.07 9.12
C THR A 287 -1.79 5.54 9.59
N GLY A 288 -1.76 5.78 10.90
CA GLY A 288 -1.72 7.14 11.45
C GLY A 288 -0.41 7.85 11.11
N PHE A 289 0.73 7.17 11.27
CA PHE A 289 2.04 7.73 10.93
C PHE A 289 2.20 8.07 9.45
N LEU A 290 1.66 7.24 8.55
CA LEU A 290 1.61 7.53 7.12
C LEU A 290 0.74 8.76 6.82
N ALA A 291 -0.41 8.89 7.49
CA ALA A 291 -1.28 10.05 7.34
C ALA A 291 -0.60 11.35 7.82
N ASP A 292 0.14 11.29 8.94
CA ASP A 292 0.91 12.44 9.46
C ASP A 292 2.08 12.79 8.53
N TYR A 293 2.75 11.80 7.96
CA TYR A 293 3.80 12.00 6.96
C TYR A 293 3.26 12.66 5.68
N ALA A 294 2.17 12.11 5.11
CA ALA A 294 1.52 12.68 3.94
C ALA A 294 1.01 14.10 4.19
N ARG A 295 0.48 14.37 5.38
CA ARG A 295 0.08 15.72 5.82
C ARG A 295 1.26 16.67 5.88
N THR A 296 2.37 16.25 6.49
CA THR A 296 3.58 17.06 6.60
C THR A 296 4.09 17.48 5.22
N ILE A 297 4.08 16.57 4.24
CA ILE A 297 4.41 16.88 2.85
C ILE A 297 3.39 17.86 2.27
N THR A 298 2.09 17.57 2.42
CA THR A 298 1.00 18.37 1.84
C THR A 298 1.05 19.82 2.32
N ASP A 299 1.22 20.01 3.63
CA ASP A 299 1.25 21.34 4.25
C ASP A 299 2.54 22.10 3.93
N GLY A 300 3.68 21.39 3.80
CA GLY A 300 4.97 21.99 3.48
C GLY A 300 5.21 22.27 2.00
N LEU A 301 4.38 21.72 1.10
CA LEU A 301 4.58 21.79 -0.34
C LEU A 301 4.64 23.23 -0.91
N PRO A 302 3.81 24.18 -0.47
CA PRO A 302 3.91 25.58 -0.92
C PRO A 302 5.27 26.21 -0.59
N GLU A 303 5.81 25.94 0.60
CA GLU A 303 7.11 26.46 1.04
C GLU A 303 8.26 25.85 0.23
N ILE A 304 8.18 24.55 -0.07
CA ILE A 304 9.16 23.85 -0.92
C ILE A 304 9.20 24.47 -2.31
N ARG A 305 8.04 24.75 -2.92
CA ARG A 305 7.99 25.38 -4.25
C ARG A 305 8.57 26.79 -4.23
N ALA A 306 8.24 27.60 -3.22
CA ALA A 306 8.77 28.95 -3.08
C ALA A 306 10.31 28.97 -2.97
N ALA A 307 10.89 28.00 -2.25
CA ALA A 307 12.34 27.86 -2.16
C ALA A 307 13.00 27.58 -3.52
N GLN A 308 12.34 26.80 -4.40
CA GLN A 308 12.87 26.50 -5.74
C GLN A 308 12.76 27.67 -6.73
N GLU A 309 11.93 28.68 -6.46
CA GLU A 309 11.85 29.91 -7.29
C GLU A 309 12.96 30.91 -6.94
N THR A 310 13.67 30.70 -5.84
CA THR A 310 14.65 31.66 -5.31
C THR A 310 16.11 31.29 -5.63
N ASP A 311 16.35 30.04 -6.06
CA ASP A 311 17.66 29.48 -6.49
C ASP A 311 17.83 29.52 -8.02
#